data_AF-A0A2E0TEZ3-F1
#
_entry.id   AF-A0A2E0TEZ3-F1
#
_cell.length_a   1.000
_cell.length_b   1.000
_cell.length_c   1.000
_cell.angle_alpha   90.00
_cell.angle_beta   90.00
_cell.angle_gamma   90.00
#
_symmetry.space_group_name_H-M   'P 1'
#
loop_
_entity.id
_entity.type
_entity.pdbx_description
1 polymer ?
#
loop_
_entity_poly.entity_id
_entity_poly.type
_entity_poly.pdbx_seq_one_letter_code
_entity_poly.pdbx_strand_id
1 'polypeptide(L)'
;MTRDPVQEPEPQREGGGGEAVGVEAPGAEARHAEAGGAEVESLAKDERGAAYAEFLIAFPPVLILFLCLVQLSLMYVGKLAVRHAANRAARAAVVVLPDHPRYYDGEAINQIDYDGSGSDSGAEGGFAGMGAIPGGSVVAGSGSSRLRAIRSAAYIPLTPLSPSLDAVLGEQSVASAFDRGAADIAAGALTYNRGAVSVTFPSEPAGMEFRESFEPREQVTTRVTYLYHCGVPIVNRFMCHSFLGLMSGAPDVLLEGLAGRMTEEERELVERGFDIYRDYFRGRDDLRNGVEELQFSEAPWLVAPFAFGENRFAILRAEAVLPNQGAGYTYAD
;
A
#
# COMPACT_ATOMS: atom_id res chain seq x y z
N MET A 1 13.43 -8.64 50.63
CA MET A 1 14.17 -9.36 49.57
C MET A 1 14.53 -8.35 48.50
N THR A 2 15.66 -7.68 48.74
CA THR A 2 16.26 -6.69 47.86
C THR A 2 16.99 -7.46 46.77
N ARG A 3 16.55 -7.32 45.50
CA ARG A 3 17.24 -7.92 44.34
C ARG A 3 18.38 -6.98 43.96
N ASP A 4 19.60 -7.50 43.98
CA ASP A 4 20.79 -6.82 43.49
C ASP A 4 20.68 -6.53 41.99
N PRO A 5 21.18 -5.37 41.51
CA PRO A 5 21.22 -5.05 40.09
C PRO A 5 22.28 -5.91 39.37
N VAL A 6 21.85 -6.57 38.30
CA VAL A 6 22.71 -7.30 37.37
C VAL A 6 23.55 -6.28 36.59
N GLN A 7 24.87 -6.34 36.76
CA GLN A 7 25.85 -5.58 35.98
C GLN A 7 25.88 -6.12 34.55
N GLU A 8 25.48 -5.30 33.58
CA GLU A 8 25.67 -5.60 32.15
C GLU A 8 27.15 -5.42 31.77
N PRO A 9 27.75 -6.35 31.01
CA PRO A 9 29.14 -6.26 30.59
C PRO A 9 29.32 -5.18 29.51
N GLU A 10 30.30 -4.29 29.73
CA GLU A 10 30.75 -3.29 28.76
C GLU A 10 31.19 -3.95 27.42
N PRO A 11 30.78 -3.39 26.27
CA PRO A 11 31.28 -3.84 24.98
C PRO A 11 32.76 -3.43 24.82
N GLN A 12 33.64 -4.42 24.74
CA GLN A 12 35.05 -4.24 24.43
C GLN A 12 35.19 -3.66 23.02
N ARG A 13 35.73 -2.43 22.94
CA ARG A 13 36.20 -1.80 21.70
C ARG A 13 37.42 -2.57 21.18
N GLU A 14 37.21 -3.48 20.24
CA GLU A 14 38.30 -4.01 19.43
C GLU A 14 38.76 -2.95 18.42
N GLY A 15 39.87 -2.29 18.76
CA GLY A 15 40.65 -1.47 17.85
C GLY A 15 41.42 -2.35 16.86
N GLY A 16 40.79 -2.67 15.73
CA GLY A 16 41.44 -3.30 14.59
C GLY A 16 42.17 -2.27 13.75
N GLY A 17 43.47 -2.07 14.01
CA GLY A 17 44.38 -1.34 13.13
C GLY A 17 44.57 -2.07 11.81
N GLY A 18 43.90 -1.60 10.76
CA GLY A 18 44.04 -2.08 9.39
C GLY A 18 45.31 -1.51 8.76
N GLU A 19 46.32 -2.37 8.71
CA GLU A 19 47.62 -2.26 8.06
C GLU A 19 47.51 -1.77 6.62
N ALA A 20 48.25 -0.70 6.29
CA ALA A 20 48.40 -0.19 4.94
C ALA A 20 49.21 -1.18 4.11
N VAL A 21 48.51 -2.05 3.36
CA VAL A 21 49.13 -2.93 2.37
C VAL A 21 49.57 -2.05 1.19
N GLY A 22 50.89 -1.80 1.14
CA GLY A 22 51.55 -1.17 0.02
C GLY A 22 51.37 -2.01 -1.24
N VAL A 23 50.70 -1.43 -2.23
CA VAL A 23 50.64 -1.96 -3.59
C VAL A 23 51.99 -1.67 -4.25
N GLU A 24 52.91 -2.63 -4.19
CA GLU A 24 54.11 -2.65 -5.02
C GLU A 24 53.72 -2.71 -6.49
N ALA A 25 54.17 -1.72 -7.26
CA ALA A 25 54.03 -1.69 -8.71
C ALA A 25 54.88 -2.84 -9.32
N PRO A 26 54.28 -3.77 -10.07
CA PRO A 26 55.05 -4.79 -10.76
C PRO A 26 55.89 -4.17 -11.89
N GLY A 27 57.18 -4.49 -11.84
CA GLY A 27 58.20 -3.98 -12.74
C GLY A 27 57.88 -4.19 -14.22
N ALA A 28 58.21 -3.16 -15.00
CA ALA A 28 58.24 -3.16 -16.44
C ALA A 28 59.38 -4.06 -16.95
N GLU A 29 59.17 -5.38 -16.95
CA GLU A 29 60.00 -6.29 -17.75
C GLU A 29 59.47 -6.30 -19.18
N ALA A 30 60.21 -5.62 -20.05
CA ALA A 30 60.05 -5.65 -21.51
C ALA A 30 60.29 -7.07 -22.03
N ARG A 31 59.25 -7.90 -22.05
CA ARG A 31 59.21 -9.13 -22.82
C ARG A 31 58.92 -8.77 -24.27
N HIS A 32 59.96 -8.85 -25.10
CA HIS A 32 59.86 -8.87 -26.55
C HIS A 32 58.89 -9.98 -26.97
N ALA A 33 57.66 -9.59 -27.28
CA ALA A 33 56.65 -10.46 -27.85
C ALA A 33 57.06 -10.78 -29.29
N GLU A 34 57.44 -12.03 -29.53
CA GLU A 34 57.43 -12.62 -30.85
C GLU A 34 56.04 -12.40 -31.47
N ALA A 35 56.00 -11.71 -32.60
CA ALA A 35 54.83 -11.53 -33.43
C ALA A 35 54.46 -12.87 -34.08
N GLY A 36 53.92 -13.79 -33.27
CA GLY A 36 53.18 -14.94 -33.76
C GLY A 36 51.91 -14.41 -34.40
N GLY A 37 51.81 -14.51 -35.73
CA GLY A 37 50.62 -14.15 -36.48
C GLY A 37 49.44 -14.98 -36.01
N ALA A 38 48.69 -14.45 -35.06
CA ALA A 38 47.37 -14.94 -34.74
C ALA A 38 46.52 -14.75 -35.99
N GLU A 39 46.25 -15.85 -36.69
CA GLU A 39 45.17 -15.91 -37.67
C GLU A 39 43.95 -15.28 -37.01
N VAL A 40 43.49 -14.17 -37.57
CA VAL A 40 42.25 -13.52 -37.18
C VAL A 40 41.14 -14.45 -37.64
N GLU A 41 40.88 -15.50 -36.85
CA GLU A 41 39.73 -16.36 -37.04
C GLU A 41 38.50 -15.46 -37.02
N SER A 42 37.79 -15.48 -38.14
CA SER A 42 36.67 -14.58 -38.41
C SER A 42 35.64 -14.68 -37.28
N LEU A 43 35.46 -13.56 -36.54
CA LEU A 43 34.40 -13.37 -35.54
C LEU A 43 32.99 -13.75 -36.05
N ALA A 44 32.80 -13.76 -37.38
CA ALA A 44 31.55 -14.16 -38.01
C ALA A 44 31.27 -15.68 -37.96
N LYS A 45 32.24 -16.51 -37.56
CA LYS A 45 32.08 -17.97 -37.41
C LYS A 45 31.98 -18.42 -35.94
N ASP A 46 32.05 -17.50 -34.98
CA ASP A 46 31.98 -17.87 -33.56
C ASP A 46 30.53 -18.12 -33.13
N GLU A 47 30.12 -19.39 -33.14
CA GLU A 47 28.78 -19.85 -32.73
C GLU A 47 28.53 -19.66 -31.21
N ARG A 48 29.56 -19.38 -30.40
CA ARG A 48 29.41 -19.20 -28.95
C ARG A 48 28.64 -17.93 -28.60
N GLY A 49 28.67 -16.92 -29.47
CA GLY A 49 27.89 -15.68 -29.30
C GLY A 49 26.40 -15.85 -29.62
N ALA A 50 26.04 -16.81 -30.48
CA ALA A 50 24.66 -17.02 -30.91
C ALA A 50 23.77 -17.52 -29.76
N ALA A 51 24.25 -18.48 -28.96
CA ALA A 51 23.51 -18.98 -27.80
C ALA A 51 23.23 -17.90 -26.74
N TYR A 52 24.18 -16.97 -26.54
CA TYR A 52 23.96 -15.84 -25.62
C TYR A 52 22.93 -14.86 -26.16
N ALA A 53 22.95 -14.56 -27.47
CA ALA A 53 21.95 -13.73 -28.12
C ALA A 53 20.54 -14.36 -28.04
N GLU A 54 20.42 -15.67 -28.28
CA GLU A 54 19.16 -16.41 -28.14
C GLU A 54 18.62 -16.34 -26.71
N PHE A 55 19.48 -16.57 -25.71
CA PHE A 55 19.10 -16.46 -24.30
C PHE A 55 18.67 -15.03 -23.95
N LEU A 56 19.41 -14.00 -24.37
CA LEU A 56 19.07 -12.60 -24.10
C LEU A 56 17.74 -12.17 -24.74
N ILE A 57 17.37 -12.75 -25.88
CA ILE A 57 16.09 -12.46 -26.54
C ILE A 57 14.94 -13.24 -25.88
N ALA A 58 15.18 -14.50 -25.50
CA ALA A 58 14.14 -15.35 -24.93
C ALA A 58 13.87 -15.09 -23.43
N PHE A 59 14.88 -14.66 -22.68
CA PHE A 59 14.80 -14.51 -21.22
C PHE A 59 13.83 -13.42 -20.76
N PRO A 60 13.87 -12.17 -21.29
CA PRO A 60 13.00 -11.10 -20.80
C PRO A 60 11.50 -11.40 -20.91
N PRO A 61 10.97 -11.95 -22.02
CA PRO A 61 9.56 -12.32 -22.11
C PRO A 61 9.14 -13.39 -21.08
N VAL A 62 9.97 -14.42 -20.86
CA VAL A 62 9.69 -15.48 -19.88
C VAL A 62 9.73 -14.92 -18.45
N LEU A 63 10.71 -14.06 -18.15
CA LEU A 63 10.80 -13.38 -16.86
C LEU A 63 9.57 -12.49 -16.62
N ILE A 64 9.15 -11.68 -17.61
CA ILE A 64 7.98 -10.83 -17.50
C ILE A 64 6.72 -11.67 -17.23
N LEU A 65 6.53 -12.77 -17.97
CA LEU A 65 5.40 -13.67 -17.75
C LEU A 65 5.40 -14.23 -16.31
N PHE A 66 6.56 -14.67 -15.82
CA PHE A 66 6.70 -15.13 -14.45
C PHE A 66 6.35 -14.05 -13.42
N LEU A 67 6.89 -12.84 -13.58
CA LEU A 67 6.59 -11.71 -12.69
C LEU A 67 5.09 -11.34 -12.74
N CYS A 68 4.44 -11.43 -13.90
CA CYS A 68 3.00 -11.24 -14.05
C CYS A 68 2.19 -12.25 -13.24
N LEU A 69 2.58 -13.52 -13.29
CA LEU A 69 1.93 -14.57 -12.49
C LEU A 69 2.10 -14.34 -10.99
N VAL A 70 3.30 -13.92 -10.55
CA VAL A 70 3.55 -13.57 -9.15
C VAL A 70 2.65 -12.41 -8.70
N GLN A 71 2.61 -11.31 -9.46
CA GLN A 71 1.78 -10.15 -9.13
C GLN A 71 0.28 -10.50 -9.12
N LEU A 72 -0.21 -11.29 -10.08
CA LEU A 72 -1.58 -11.78 -10.10
C LEU A 72 -1.91 -12.62 -8.85
N SER A 73 -1.01 -13.51 -8.45
CA SER A 73 -1.16 -14.33 -7.25
C SER A 73 -1.23 -13.45 -6.00
N LEU A 74 -0.35 -12.45 -5.88
CA LEU A 74 -0.35 -11.52 -4.75
C LEU A 74 -1.64 -10.69 -4.69
N MET A 75 -2.13 -10.20 -5.83
CA MET A 75 -3.42 -9.50 -5.91
C MET A 75 -4.61 -10.40 -5.53
N TYR A 76 -4.56 -11.69 -5.88
CA TYR A 76 -5.58 -12.65 -5.48
C TYR A 76 -5.61 -12.85 -3.95
N VAL A 77 -4.45 -13.00 -3.33
CA VAL A 77 -4.31 -13.01 -1.86
C VAL A 77 -4.86 -11.72 -1.26
N GLY A 78 -4.55 -10.57 -1.86
CA GLY A 78 -5.11 -9.28 -1.49
C GLY A 78 -6.64 -9.26 -1.46
N LYS A 79 -7.29 -9.77 -2.53
CA LYS A 79 -8.75 -9.86 -2.61
C LYS A 79 -9.34 -10.76 -1.53
N LEU A 80 -8.69 -11.89 -1.23
CA LEU A 80 -9.12 -12.78 -0.15
C LEU A 80 -9.04 -12.10 1.22
N ALA A 81 -7.96 -11.37 1.49
CA ALA A 81 -7.78 -10.64 2.73
C ALA A 81 -8.83 -9.53 2.90
N VAL A 82 -9.12 -8.75 1.84
CA VAL A 82 -10.15 -7.70 1.87
C VAL A 82 -11.55 -8.28 2.08
N ARG A 83 -11.86 -9.45 1.50
CA ARG A 83 -13.10 -10.19 1.83
C ARG A 83 -13.15 -10.64 3.28
N HIS A 84 -12.03 -11.06 3.85
CA HIS A 84 -11.97 -11.40 5.27
C HIS A 84 -12.14 -10.15 6.15
N ALA A 85 -11.51 -9.03 5.76
CA ALA A 85 -11.66 -7.73 6.41
C ALA A 85 -13.11 -7.25 6.41
N ALA A 86 -13.82 -7.34 5.27
CA ALA A 86 -15.23 -6.99 5.18
C ALA A 86 -16.10 -7.84 6.12
N ASN A 87 -15.87 -9.14 6.17
CA ASN A 87 -16.58 -10.02 7.10
C ASN A 87 -16.29 -9.68 8.58
N ARG A 88 -15.03 -9.34 8.92
CA ARG A 88 -14.65 -8.92 10.28
C ARG A 88 -15.30 -7.59 10.66
N ALA A 89 -15.28 -6.63 9.74
CA ALA A 89 -15.90 -5.32 9.91
C ALA A 89 -17.42 -5.45 10.09
N ALA A 90 -18.10 -6.23 9.25
CA ALA A 90 -19.53 -6.48 9.39
C ALA A 90 -19.89 -7.11 10.74
N ARG A 91 -19.11 -8.12 11.18
CA ARG A 91 -19.32 -8.76 12.50
C ARG A 91 -19.09 -7.79 13.66
N ALA A 92 -18.12 -6.89 13.54
CA ALA A 92 -17.92 -5.83 14.51
C ALA A 92 -19.09 -4.85 14.49
N ALA A 93 -19.53 -4.41 13.31
CA ALA A 93 -20.61 -3.43 13.14
C ALA A 93 -21.92 -3.89 13.77
N VAL A 94 -22.34 -5.14 13.55
CA VAL A 94 -23.61 -5.64 14.12
C VAL A 94 -23.63 -5.76 15.64
N VAL A 95 -22.46 -5.67 16.29
CA VAL A 95 -22.33 -5.63 17.75
C VAL A 95 -22.11 -4.20 18.22
N VAL A 96 -21.21 -3.45 17.58
CA VAL A 96 -20.81 -2.09 17.95
C VAL A 96 -21.93 -1.08 17.74
N LEU A 97 -22.73 -1.18 16.67
CA LEU A 97 -23.82 -0.23 16.38
C LEU A 97 -24.90 -0.20 17.49
N PRO A 98 -25.45 -1.34 17.96
CA PRO A 98 -26.46 -1.35 19.02
C PRO A 98 -25.89 -1.28 20.45
N ASP A 99 -24.56 -1.24 20.62
CA ASP A 99 -23.93 -1.29 21.94
C ASP A 99 -24.10 0.04 22.72
N HIS A 100 -23.92 -0.02 24.04
CA HIS A 100 -24.21 1.08 24.94
C HIS A 100 -23.31 2.31 24.69
N PRO A 101 -23.87 3.55 24.63
CA PRO A 101 -23.10 4.77 24.37
C PRO A 101 -21.90 4.99 25.30
N ARG A 102 -21.96 4.47 26.54
CA ARG A 102 -20.85 4.58 27.53
C ARG A 102 -19.48 4.05 27.05
N TYR A 103 -19.48 3.13 26.08
CA TYR A 103 -18.24 2.55 25.54
C TYR A 103 -17.71 3.30 24.32
N TYR A 104 -18.47 4.28 23.82
CA TYR A 104 -18.24 4.98 22.56
C TYR A 104 -18.45 6.47 22.72
N ASP A 105 -17.83 7.06 23.74
CA ASP A 105 -17.82 8.52 23.96
C ASP A 105 -19.22 9.18 23.98
N GLY A 106 -20.27 8.44 24.36
CA GLY A 106 -21.64 8.94 24.41
C GLY A 106 -22.38 8.97 23.07
N GLU A 107 -21.80 8.40 22.01
CA GLU A 107 -22.40 8.39 20.67
C GLU A 107 -23.76 7.70 20.62
N ALA A 108 -24.67 8.30 19.86
CA ALA A 108 -26.02 7.79 19.64
C ALA A 108 -25.99 6.35 19.13
N ILE A 109 -26.93 5.55 19.62
CA ILE A 109 -27.06 4.14 19.26
C ILE A 109 -27.44 4.04 17.77
N ASN A 110 -26.82 3.09 17.06
CA ASN A 110 -27.01 2.86 15.62
C ASN A 110 -26.74 4.10 14.76
N GLN A 111 -25.86 4.99 15.19
CA GLN A 111 -25.35 6.09 14.37
C GLN A 111 -23.84 5.97 14.23
N ILE A 112 -23.34 6.35 13.07
CA ILE A 112 -21.92 6.52 12.79
C ILE A 112 -21.73 7.90 12.18
N ASP A 113 -20.63 8.53 12.53
CA ASP A 113 -20.15 9.76 11.91
C ASP A 113 -18.80 9.46 11.25
N TYR A 114 -18.64 9.81 9.98
CA TYR A 114 -17.39 9.66 9.23
C TYR A 114 -16.43 10.83 9.44
N ASP A 115 -16.97 12.03 9.67
CA ASP A 115 -16.20 13.27 9.79
C ASP A 115 -15.67 13.48 11.22
N GLY A 116 -16.25 12.78 12.20
CA GLY A 116 -15.92 12.95 13.62
C GLY A 116 -16.30 14.34 14.13
N SER A 117 -17.23 15.00 13.45
CA SER A 117 -17.79 16.30 13.80
C SER A 117 -18.90 16.21 14.86
N GLY A 118 -19.23 14.98 15.29
CA GLY A 118 -20.18 14.60 16.34
C GLY A 118 -20.39 15.68 17.39
N SER A 119 -21.54 16.35 17.20
CA SER A 119 -22.20 17.37 18.01
C SER A 119 -21.71 17.53 19.46
N ASP A 120 -21.26 18.75 19.77
CA ASP A 120 -21.36 19.40 21.08
C ASP A 120 -20.85 18.63 22.30
N SER A 121 -19.53 18.68 22.50
CA SER A 121 -18.97 18.79 23.85
C SER A 121 -17.76 19.74 23.88
N GLY A 122 -18.04 21.03 23.68
CA GLY A 122 -17.39 22.12 24.43
C GLY A 122 -15.85 22.21 24.49
N ALA A 123 -15.11 21.72 23.50
CA ALA A 123 -13.67 21.90 23.40
C ALA A 123 -13.30 22.80 22.20
N GLU A 124 -13.60 24.10 22.32
CA GLU A 124 -12.99 25.15 21.50
C GLU A 124 -11.46 25.07 21.66
N GLY A 125 -10.77 24.40 20.72
CA GLY A 125 -9.35 24.13 20.92
C GLY A 125 -8.62 23.56 19.71
N GLY A 126 -8.56 24.32 18.61
CA GLY A 126 -7.34 24.37 17.80
C GLY A 126 -7.27 23.46 16.59
N PHE A 127 -7.55 24.05 15.42
CA PHE A 127 -7.08 23.62 14.10
C PHE A 127 -5.56 23.88 13.96
N ALA A 128 -4.77 23.40 14.92
CA ALA A 128 -3.32 23.55 14.99
C ALA A 128 -2.68 22.16 14.96
N GLY A 129 -2.48 21.60 13.76
CA GLY A 129 -1.94 20.25 13.64
C GLY A 129 -1.31 19.85 12.31
N MET A 130 -1.17 20.77 11.34
CA MET A 130 -0.50 20.47 10.06
C MET A 130 1.03 20.63 10.14
N GLY A 131 1.61 20.62 11.35
CA GLY A 131 3.02 20.92 11.58
C GLY A 131 3.67 20.07 12.68
N ALA A 132 4.44 19.08 12.22
CA ALA A 132 5.57 18.40 12.87
C ALA A 132 5.33 17.34 13.96
N ILE A 133 5.48 16.08 13.55
CA ILE A 133 6.19 15.03 14.31
C ILE A 133 7.62 15.55 14.57
N PRO A 134 8.09 15.63 15.83
CA PRO A 134 8.66 14.46 16.50
C PRO A 134 8.25 14.32 17.98
N GLY A 135 7.71 13.14 18.35
CA GLY A 135 7.53 12.77 19.76
C GLY A 135 6.24 12.04 20.17
N GLY A 136 5.39 11.59 19.24
CA GLY A 136 4.37 10.57 19.55
C GLY A 136 2.95 11.07 19.87
N SER A 137 2.52 12.21 19.33
CA SER A 137 1.09 12.55 19.39
C SER A 137 0.30 11.69 18.42
N VAL A 138 -0.57 10.84 18.94
CA VAL A 138 -1.49 10.00 18.16
C VAL A 138 -2.42 10.94 17.42
N VAL A 139 -2.20 11.13 16.11
CA VAL A 139 -3.10 11.93 15.29
C VAL A 139 -4.49 11.31 15.38
N ALA A 140 -5.42 12.04 15.98
CA ALA A 140 -6.82 11.65 16.08
C ALA A 140 -7.35 11.51 14.66
N GLY A 141 -7.72 10.29 14.29
CA GLY A 141 -8.33 10.00 12.99
C GLY A 141 -9.74 10.56 12.91
N SER A 142 -10.22 10.79 11.69
CA SER A 142 -11.62 11.17 11.47
C SER A 142 -12.57 10.03 11.86
N GLY A 143 -13.77 10.42 12.27
CA GLY A 143 -14.88 9.50 12.53
C GLY A 143 -15.10 9.13 13.99
N SER A 144 -16.34 8.72 14.23
CA SER A 144 -16.87 8.23 15.50
C SER A 144 -16.04 7.11 16.13
N SER A 145 -16.03 7.03 17.46
CA SER A 145 -15.47 5.94 18.26
C SER A 145 -16.07 4.57 17.90
N ARG A 146 -17.38 4.49 17.59
CA ARG A 146 -17.99 3.28 17.01
C ARG A 146 -17.33 2.89 15.69
N LEU A 147 -17.18 3.84 14.77
CA LEU A 147 -16.56 3.59 13.47
C LEU A 147 -15.09 3.18 13.61
N ARG A 148 -14.33 3.80 14.53
CA ARG A 148 -12.94 3.41 14.85
C ARG A 148 -12.87 1.96 15.36
N ALA A 149 -13.78 1.55 16.25
CA ALA A 149 -13.84 0.16 16.71
C ALA A 149 -14.09 -0.82 15.55
N ILE A 150 -15.00 -0.48 14.63
CA ILE A 150 -15.29 -1.31 13.44
C ILE A 150 -14.09 -1.36 12.48
N ARG A 151 -13.45 -0.22 12.21
CA ARG A 151 -12.24 -0.14 11.37
C ARG A 151 -11.10 -0.98 11.94
N SER A 152 -10.89 -0.95 13.25
CA SER A 152 -9.85 -1.74 13.91
C SER A 152 -9.97 -3.25 13.64
N ALA A 153 -11.21 -3.77 13.54
CA ALA A 153 -11.48 -5.16 13.21
C ALA A 153 -11.13 -5.50 11.74
N ALA A 154 -11.23 -4.52 10.84
CA ALA A 154 -10.86 -4.65 9.43
C ALA A 154 -9.34 -4.62 9.21
N TYR A 155 -8.58 -3.93 10.06
CA TYR A 155 -7.13 -3.75 9.88
C TYR A 155 -6.31 -5.02 10.08
N ILE A 156 -6.70 -5.85 11.05
CA ILE A 156 -5.97 -7.07 11.42
C ILE A 156 -5.67 -7.98 10.21
N PRO A 157 -6.65 -8.36 9.37
CA PRO A 157 -6.36 -9.23 8.21
C PRO A 157 -5.59 -8.54 7.08
N LEU A 158 -5.48 -7.20 7.10
CA LEU A 158 -4.79 -6.42 6.08
C LEU A 158 -3.35 -6.08 6.46
N THR A 159 -2.98 -6.23 7.73
CA THR A 159 -1.61 -6.03 8.25
C THR A 159 -0.52 -6.74 7.42
N PRO A 160 -0.69 -7.99 6.95
CA PRO A 160 0.36 -8.64 6.15
C PRO A 160 0.53 -8.07 4.73
N LEU A 161 -0.43 -7.25 4.26
CA LEU A 161 -0.43 -6.71 2.90
C LEU A 161 0.12 -5.28 2.82
N SER A 162 0.28 -4.62 3.96
CA SER A 162 0.77 -3.25 3.99
C SER A 162 2.25 -3.20 3.56
N PRO A 163 2.64 -2.21 2.76
CA PRO A 163 4.05 -1.94 2.52
C PRO A 163 4.75 -1.56 3.83
N SER A 164 6.01 -1.92 3.96
CA SER A 164 6.83 -1.42 5.07
C SER A 164 7.14 0.06 4.91
N LEU A 165 7.13 0.82 6.01
CA LEU A 165 7.46 2.25 6.00
C LEU A 165 8.85 2.53 5.41
N ASP A 166 9.85 1.69 5.71
CA ASP A 166 11.21 1.86 5.20
C ASP A 166 11.30 1.70 3.69
N ALA A 167 10.44 0.89 3.09
CA ALA A 167 10.39 0.75 1.63
C ALA A 167 9.94 2.04 0.94
N VAL A 168 9.35 2.97 1.69
CA VAL A 168 8.75 4.21 1.19
C VAL A 168 9.51 5.46 1.63
N LEU A 169 10.02 5.49 2.86
CA LEU A 169 10.71 6.64 3.42
C LEU A 169 12.24 6.52 3.41
N GLY A 170 12.78 5.30 3.28
CA GLY A 170 14.20 5.01 3.46
C GLY A 170 14.98 4.77 2.17
N GLU A 171 16.29 4.96 2.25
CA GLU A 171 17.22 4.43 1.26
C GLU A 171 17.12 2.90 1.26
N GLN A 172 16.76 2.32 0.11
CA GLN A 172 16.58 0.89 -0.03
C GLN A 172 17.92 0.17 0.10
N SER A 173 18.24 -0.31 1.31
CA SER A 173 19.38 -1.20 1.53
C SER A 173 18.89 -2.63 1.76
N VAL A 174 19.63 -3.60 1.22
CA VAL A 174 19.35 -5.02 1.50
C VAL A 174 19.54 -5.33 2.99
N ALA A 175 20.46 -4.63 3.67
CA ALA A 175 20.72 -4.81 5.10
C ALA A 175 19.49 -4.44 5.97
N SER A 176 18.83 -3.32 5.68
CA SER A 176 17.60 -2.90 6.37
C SER A 176 16.39 -3.79 6.05
N ALA A 177 16.48 -4.68 5.05
CA ALA A 177 15.44 -5.69 4.82
C ALA A 177 15.52 -6.87 5.80
N PHE A 178 16.70 -7.17 6.36
CA PHE A 178 16.90 -8.32 7.24
C PHE A 178 16.83 -7.98 8.73
N ASP A 179 17.15 -6.76 9.13
CA ASP A 179 17.23 -6.37 10.55
C ASP A 179 15.89 -5.93 11.16
N ARG A 180 14.77 -6.18 10.47
CA ARG A 180 13.46 -5.71 10.89
C ARG A 180 12.80 -6.65 11.90
N GLY A 181 12.58 -6.13 13.11
CA GLY A 181 11.73 -6.78 14.10
C GLY A 181 10.27 -6.85 13.65
N ALA A 182 9.56 -7.90 14.05
CA ALA A 182 8.13 -8.06 13.77
C ALA A 182 7.27 -6.88 14.29
N ALA A 183 7.74 -6.18 15.34
CA ALA A 183 7.07 -5.02 15.90
C ALA A 183 7.05 -3.81 14.95
N ASP A 184 8.16 -3.52 14.28
CA ASP A 184 8.26 -2.37 13.36
C ASP A 184 7.40 -2.58 12.11
N ILE A 185 7.36 -3.82 11.62
CA ILE A 185 6.48 -4.21 10.52
C ILE A 185 5.02 -4.00 10.93
N ALA A 186 4.63 -4.41 12.13
CA ALA A 186 3.26 -4.25 12.62
C ALA A 186 2.88 -2.77 12.81
N ALA A 187 3.79 -1.95 13.34
CA ALA A 187 3.54 -0.52 13.55
C ALA A 187 3.37 0.23 12.21
N GLY A 188 4.24 -0.06 11.24
CA GLY A 188 4.13 0.49 9.89
C GLY A 188 2.86 0.05 9.19
N ALA A 189 2.49 -1.22 9.35
CA ALA A 189 1.26 -1.78 8.80
C ALA A 189 0.00 -1.10 9.32
N LEU A 190 -0.07 -0.88 10.63
CA LEU A 190 -1.19 -0.18 11.24
C LEU A 190 -1.27 1.26 10.74
N THR A 191 -0.13 1.94 10.63
CA THR A 191 -0.08 3.32 10.15
C THR A 191 -0.56 3.43 8.70
N TYR A 192 -0.09 2.54 7.82
CA TYR A 192 -0.54 2.47 6.43
C TYR A 192 -2.04 2.18 6.34
N ASN A 193 -2.52 1.17 7.07
CA ASN A 193 -3.93 0.76 7.02
C ASN A 193 -4.89 1.88 7.46
N ARG A 194 -4.49 2.76 8.38
CA ARG A 194 -5.31 3.93 8.77
C ARG A 194 -5.61 4.89 7.61
N GLY A 195 -4.70 5.01 6.64
CA GLY A 195 -4.92 5.84 5.44
C GLY A 195 -5.31 5.06 4.19
N ALA A 196 -5.00 3.76 4.13
CA ALA A 196 -5.22 2.92 2.96
C ALA A 196 -6.50 2.10 3.03
N VAL A 197 -7.15 2.02 4.19
CA VAL A 197 -8.39 1.26 4.40
C VAL A 197 -9.52 2.20 4.73
N SER A 198 -10.57 2.12 3.93
CA SER A 198 -11.87 2.72 4.21
C SER A 198 -12.90 1.64 4.55
N VAL A 199 -13.75 1.95 5.52
CA VAL A 199 -14.89 1.13 5.91
C VAL A 199 -16.13 1.99 5.79
N THR A 200 -17.02 1.62 4.87
CA THR A 200 -18.26 2.36 4.59
C THR A 200 -19.47 1.44 4.68
N PHE A 201 -20.65 2.06 4.77
CA PHE A 201 -21.92 1.35 4.92
C PHE A 201 -22.88 1.74 3.81
N PRO A 202 -22.85 1.06 2.64
CA PRO A 202 -23.77 1.38 1.57
C PRO A 202 -25.22 1.05 1.95
N SER A 203 -26.17 1.83 1.42
CA SER A 203 -27.62 1.63 1.60
C SER A 203 -28.09 0.30 1.02
N GLU A 204 -27.51 -0.11 -0.10
CA GLU A 204 -27.77 -1.39 -0.79
C GLU A 204 -26.46 -2.07 -1.23
N PRO A 205 -26.43 -3.39 -1.45
CA PRO A 205 -25.25 -4.07 -1.99
C PRO A 205 -24.79 -3.45 -3.31
N ALA A 206 -23.50 -3.20 -3.46
CA ALA A 206 -22.91 -2.44 -4.58
C ALA A 206 -23.42 -1.00 -4.77
N GLY A 207 -24.24 -0.46 -3.86
CA GLY A 207 -24.72 0.92 -3.91
C GLY A 207 -23.62 1.96 -3.63
N MET A 208 -23.77 3.17 -4.18
CA MET A 208 -22.80 4.25 -4.00
C MET A 208 -23.18 5.24 -2.88
N GLU A 209 -24.42 5.16 -2.40
CA GLU A 209 -24.91 5.97 -1.31
C GLU A 209 -24.56 5.30 0.02
N PHE A 210 -23.91 6.06 0.90
CA PHE A 210 -23.56 5.60 2.25
C PHE A 210 -24.56 6.15 3.25
N ARG A 211 -24.92 5.32 4.23
CA ARG A 211 -25.79 5.66 5.34
C ARG A 211 -24.99 5.77 6.62
N GLU A 212 -25.51 6.61 7.51
CA GLU A 212 -24.94 6.91 8.83
C GLU A 212 -25.85 6.48 9.97
N SER A 213 -27.11 6.16 9.69
CA SER A 213 -28.09 5.68 10.66
C SER A 213 -28.61 4.31 10.26
N PHE A 214 -28.91 3.48 11.25
CA PHE A 214 -29.40 2.11 11.06
C PHE A 214 -30.59 1.84 11.95
N GLU A 215 -31.60 1.14 11.42
CA GLU A 215 -32.71 0.69 12.25
C GLU A 215 -32.30 -0.56 13.06
N PRO A 216 -32.92 -0.77 14.24
CA PRO A 216 -32.75 -2.02 14.97
C PRO A 216 -33.16 -3.22 14.09
N ARG A 217 -32.31 -4.25 14.01
CA ARG A 217 -32.53 -5.48 13.21
C ARG A 217 -32.47 -5.32 11.69
N GLU A 218 -32.08 -4.15 11.19
CA GLU A 218 -31.85 -3.94 9.77
C GLU A 218 -30.63 -4.72 9.25
N GLN A 219 -30.60 -5.04 7.96
CA GLN A 219 -29.41 -5.56 7.31
C GLN A 219 -28.34 -4.47 7.15
N VAL A 220 -27.19 -4.69 7.78
CA VAL A 220 -26.02 -3.81 7.69
C VAL A 220 -25.10 -4.36 6.60
N THR A 221 -24.99 -3.62 5.51
CA THR A 221 -23.97 -3.87 4.49
C THR A 221 -22.71 -3.10 4.89
N THR A 222 -21.60 -3.80 5.07
CA THR A 222 -20.30 -3.19 5.34
C THR A 222 -19.40 -3.43 4.14
N ARG A 223 -18.88 -2.35 3.56
CA ARG A 223 -17.90 -2.36 2.47
C ARG A 223 -16.53 -2.01 3.04
N VAL A 224 -15.51 -2.77 2.64
CA VAL A 224 -14.11 -2.45 2.90
C VAL A 224 -13.43 -2.19 1.59
N THR A 225 -12.79 -1.03 1.50
CA THR A 225 -12.03 -0.58 0.34
C THR A 225 -10.58 -0.38 0.75
N TYR A 226 -9.68 -1.04 0.04
CA TYR A 226 -8.25 -1.08 0.35
C TYR A 226 -7.41 -0.62 -0.82
N LEU A 227 -6.54 0.36 -0.57
CA LEU A 227 -5.48 0.78 -1.48
C LEU A 227 -4.35 -0.24 -1.39
N TYR A 228 -4.31 -1.18 -2.33
CA TYR A 228 -3.32 -2.26 -2.36
C TYR A 228 -2.05 -1.82 -3.09
N HIS A 229 -0.89 -1.93 -2.44
CA HIS A 229 0.41 -1.61 -3.05
C HIS A 229 0.90 -2.73 -3.98
N CYS A 230 1.31 -2.36 -5.20
CA CYS A 230 1.84 -3.30 -6.18
C CYS A 230 3.36 -3.32 -6.15
N GLY A 231 3.91 -4.27 -5.39
CA GLY A 231 5.34 -4.36 -5.11
C GLY A 231 6.21 -5.03 -6.19
N VAL A 232 5.63 -5.76 -7.16
CA VAL A 232 6.46 -6.45 -8.18
C VAL A 232 6.94 -5.44 -9.25
N PRO A 233 8.26 -5.20 -9.37
CA PRO A 233 8.80 -4.25 -10.35
C PRO A 233 8.46 -4.65 -11.78
N ILE A 234 8.51 -3.69 -12.71
CA ILE A 234 8.18 -3.83 -14.14
C ILE A 234 6.69 -4.10 -14.38
N VAL A 235 6.15 -5.14 -13.75
CA VAL A 235 4.77 -5.60 -13.90
C VAL A 235 3.77 -4.65 -13.26
N ASN A 236 4.14 -3.98 -12.17
CA ASN A 236 3.26 -2.98 -11.54
C ASN A 236 2.84 -1.86 -12.50
N ARG A 237 3.64 -1.55 -13.53
CA ARG A 237 3.31 -0.56 -14.57
C ARG A 237 2.19 -1.02 -15.51
N PHE A 238 2.02 -2.32 -15.68
CA PHE A 238 1.00 -2.90 -16.54
C PHE A 238 -0.31 -3.20 -15.78
N MET A 239 -0.20 -3.56 -14.51
CA MET A 239 -1.34 -4.06 -13.73
C MET A 239 -1.93 -3.04 -12.75
N CYS A 240 -1.18 -1.99 -12.42
CA CYS A 240 -1.52 -1.05 -11.37
C CYS A 240 -1.32 0.39 -11.81
N HIS A 241 -1.99 1.30 -11.11
CA HIS A 241 -2.05 2.72 -11.47
C HIS A 241 -1.23 3.56 -10.51
N SER A 242 -0.68 4.67 -11.02
CA SER A 242 -0.17 5.70 -10.12
C SER A 242 -1.32 6.26 -9.26
N PHE A 243 -1.05 6.69 -8.05
CA PHE A 243 -2.10 7.29 -7.21
C PHE A 243 -2.72 8.54 -7.86
N LEU A 244 -1.90 9.34 -8.54
CA LEU A 244 -2.37 10.50 -9.29
C LEU A 244 -3.27 10.11 -10.47
N GLY A 245 -2.94 9.02 -11.18
CA GLY A 245 -3.79 8.45 -12.22
C GLY A 245 -5.12 7.94 -11.68
N LEU A 246 -5.12 7.37 -10.47
CA LEU A 246 -6.35 6.98 -9.76
C LEU A 246 -7.21 8.21 -9.40
N MET A 247 -6.62 9.26 -8.81
CA MET A 247 -7.36 10.46 -8.41
C MET A 247 -7.87 11.29 -9.59
N SER A 248 -7.03 11.51 -10.60
CA SER A 248 -7.41 12.30 -11.77
C SER A 248 -8.38 11.56 -12.69
N GLY A 249 -8.46 10.24 -12.54
CA GLY A 249 -9.10 9.37 -13.53
C GLY A 249 -8.47 9.51 -14.91
N ALA A 250 -7.29 10.13 -15.07
CA ALA A 250 -6.59 10.26 -16.34
C ALA A 250 -5.62 9.07 -16.52
N PRO A 251 -5.43 8.56 -17.74
CA PRO A 251 -4.45 7.52 -17.97
C PRO A 251 -3.04 8.07 -17.74
N ASP A 252 -2.19 7.33 -17.02
CA ASP A 252 -0.79 7.72 -16.73
C ASP A 252 -0.03 8.16 -18.00
N VAL A 253 -0.25 7.44 -19.11
CA VAL A 253 0.38 7.69 -20.42
C VAL A 253 0.06 9.09 -20.95
N LEU A 254 -1.12 9.64 -20.62
CA LEU A 254 -1.53 10.96 -21.08
C LEU A 254 -0.82 12.06 -20.27
N LEU A 255 -0.59 11.85 -18.97
CA LEU A 255 0.20 12.76 -18.13
C LEU A 255 1.68 12.76 -18.54
N GLU A 256 2.24 11.59 -18.84
CA GLU A 256 3.62 11.45 -19.29
C GLU A 256 3.81 12.01 -20.71
N GLY A 257 2.84 11.78 -21.60
CA GLY A 257 2.79 12.37 -22.95
C GLY A 257 2.57 13.89 -22.96
N LEU A 258 1.88 14.46 -21.97
CA LEU A 258 1.75 15.92 -21.80
C LEU A 258 3.03 16.57 -21.25
N ALA A 259 3.84 15.83 -20.49
CA ALA A 259 5.13 16.28 -20.01
C ALA A 259 6.23 16.25 -21.11
N GLY A 260 6.06 15.40 -22.13
CA GLY A 260 6.90 15.37 -23.33
C GLY A 260 6.33 16.21 -24.49
N ARG A 261 7.19 16.76 -25.36
CA ARG A 261 6.74 17.31 -26.65
C ARG A 261 6.41 16.16 -27.60
N MET A 262 5.18 15.65 -27.56
CA MET A 262 4.71 14.67 -28.56
C MET A 262 4.53 15.31 -29.93
N THR A 263 4.87 14.56 -30.97
CA THR A 263 4.59 14.93 -32.36
C THR A 263 3.14 14.58 -32.74
N GLU A 264 2.59 15.25 -33.77
CA GLU A 264 1.21 15.03 -34.24
C GLU A 264 0.96 13.57 -34.70
N GLU A 265 1.94 12.90 -35.30
CA GLU A 265 1.80 11.49 -35.72
C GLU A 265 1.72 10.53 -34.53
N GLU A 266 2.49 10.78 -33.47
CA GLU A 266 2.41 9.97 -32.25
C GLU A 266 1.07 10.15 -31.54
N ARG A 267 0.47 11.33 -31.64
CA ARG A 267 -0.84 11.64 -31.07
C ARG A 267 -1.94 10.80 -31.73
N GLU A 268 -1.95 10.70 -33.05
CA GLU A 268 -2.97 9.94 -33.77
C GLU A 268 -2.87 8.42 -33.51
N LEU A 269 -1.64 7.89 -33.41
CA LEU A 269 -1.40 6.49 -33.08
C LEU A 269 -1.82 6.16 -31.65
N VAL A 270 -1.56 7.07 -30.72
CA VAL A 270 -1.96 6.98 -29.32
C VAL A 270 -3.49 7.04 -29.19
N GLU A 271 -4.16 7.98 -29.89
CA GLU A 271 -5.62 8.07 -29.90
C GLU A 271 -6.30 6.81 -30.44
N ARG A 272 -5.76 6.20 -31.51
CA ARG A 272 -6.30 4.94 -32.07
C ARG A 272 -6.09 3.74 -31.15
N GLY A 273 -4.98 3.68 -30.43
CA GLY A 273 -4.76 2.70 -29.36
C GLY A 273 -5.72 2.91 -28.19
N PHE A 274 -6.02 4.17 -27.85
CA PHE A 274 -6.85 4.53 -26.71
C PHE A 274 -8.29 4.05 -26.82
N ASP A 275 -8.90 4.02 -28.01
CA ASP A 275 -10.28 3.57 -28.17
C ASP A 275 -10.43 2.06 -27.89
N ILE A 276 -9.44 1.25 -28.27
CA ILE A 276 -9.39 -0.19 -27.94
C ILE A 276 -9.15 -0.39 -26.43
N TYR A 277 -8.34 0.47 -25.82
CA TYR A 277 -8.11 0.45 -24.37
C TYR A 277 -9.33 0.91 -23.56
N ARG A 278 -10.12 1.86 -24.06
CA ARG A 278 -11.26 2.47 -23.33
C ARG A 278 -12.35 1.45 -22.96
N ASP A 279 -12.63 0.49 -23.85
CA ASP A 279 -13.60 -0.58 -23.59
C ASP A 279 -13.10 -1.62 -22.58
N TYR A 280 -11.78 -1.87 -22.53
CA TYR A 280 -11.17 -2.71 -21.49
C TYR A 280 -11.23 -2.03 -20.11
N PHE A 281 -11.28 -0.69 -20.09
CA PHE A 281 -11.34 0.15 -18.90
C PHE A 281 -12.75 0.54 -18.45
N ARG A 282 -13.81 -0.21 -18.80
CA ARG A 282 -15.12 -0.07 -18.11
C ARG A 282 -15.03 -0.20 -16.57
N GLY A 283 -13.94 -0.78 -16.04
CA GLY A 283 -13.60 -0.74 -14.62
C GLY A 283 -13.10 0.62 -14.09
N ARG A 284 -13.11 1.70 -14.88
CA ARG A 284 -12.63 3.03 -14.46
C ARG A 284 -13.57 3.70 -13.47
N ASP A 285 -14.88 3.54 -13.65
CA ASP A 285 -15.87 4.08 -12.71
C ASP A 285 -15.69 3.41 -11.33
N ASP A 286 -15.41 2.10 -11.32
CA ASP A 286 -15.07 1.36 -10.11
C ASP A 286 -13.81 1.88 -9.39
N LEU A 287 -12.80 2.31 -10.16
CA LEU A 287 -11.59 2.90 -9.59
C LEU A 287 -11.86 4.27 -9.00
N ARG A 288 -12.55 5.15 -9.72
CA ARG A 288 -12.89 6.50 -9.22
C ARG A 288 -13.73 6.41 -7.95
N ASN A 289 -14.77 5.59 -7.98
CA ASN A 289 -15.62 5.29 -6.83
C ASN A 289 -14.80 4.77 -5.65
N GLY A 290 -13.82 3.91 -5.92
CA GLY A 290 -12.89 3.41 -4.90
C GLY A 290 -11.99 4.47 -4.31
N VAL A 291 -11.51 5.44 -5.09
CA VAL A 291 -10.73 6.58 -4.58
C VAL A 291 -11.60 7.50 -3.73
N GLU A 292 -12.81 7.82 -4.19
CA GLU A 292 -13.78 8.60 -3.43
C GLU A 292 -14.11 7.90 -2.11
N GLU A 293 -14.25 6.58 -2.09
CA GLU A 293 -14.42 5.81 -0.84
C GLU A 293 -13.23 5.92 0.11
N LEU A 294 -11.99 6.00 -0.39
CA LEU A 294 -10.79 6.14 0.43
C LEU A 294 -10.74 7.47 1.19
N GLN A 295 -11.52 8.48 0.80
CA GLN A 295 -11.64 9.72 1.58
C GLN A 295 -12.24 9.47 2.98
N PHE A 296 -13.03 8.40 3.14
CA PHE A 296 -13.57 7.94 4.42
C PHE A 296 -12.61 7.04 5.20
N SER A 297 -11.32 6.99 4.83
CA SER A 297 -10.29 6.37 5.66
C SER A 297 -10.09 7.18 6.95
N GLU A 298 -9.55 6.55 7.99
CA GLU A 298 -9.34 7.22 9.29
C GLU A 298 -8.36 8.41 9.18
N ALA A 299 -7.34 8.27 8.33
CA ALA A 299 -6.36 9.32 8.10
C ALA A 299 -5.84 9.24 6.66
N PRO A 300 -6.60 9.70 5.66
CA PRO A 300 -6.24 9.57 4.24
C PRO A 300 -4.93 10.26 3.89
N TRP A 301 -4.53 11.29 4.65
CA TRP A 301 -3.24 11.94 4.47
C TRP A 301 -2.04 11.03 4.80
N LEU A 302 -2.20 9.95 5.58
CA LEU A 302 -1.12 9.01 5.89
C LEU A 302 -0.63 8.24 4.67
N VAL A 303 -1.44 8.10 3.62
CA VAL A 303 -0.99 7.50 2.36
C VAL A 303 -0.28 8.50 1.46
N ALA A 304 -0.25 9.79 1.78
CA ALA A 304 0.39 10.81 0.93
C ALA A 304 1.87 10.49 0.60
N PRO A 305 2.73 10.10 1.56
CA PRO A 305 4.12 9.73 1.25
C PRO A 305 4.21 8.55 0.27
N PHE A 306 3.26 7.63 0.33
CA PHE A 306 3.18 6.47 -0.56
C PHE A 306 2.67 6.89 -1.95
N ALA A 307 1.68 7.79 -1.98
CA ALA A 307 1.00 8.29 -3.17
C ALA A 307 1.89 9.14 -4.08
N PHE A 308 2.80 9.94 -3.51
CA PHE A 308 3.67 10.84 -4.27
C PHE A 308 4.98 10.19 -4.75
N GLY A 309 5.28 8.96 -4.32
CA GLY A 309 6.41 8.20 -4.85
C GLY A 309 6.11 7.52 -6.19
N GLU A 310 7.07 6.77 -6.74
CA GLU A 310 6.88 5.92 -7.94
C GLU A 310 6.03 4.66 -7.66
N ASN A 311 5.34 4.63 -6.52
CA ASN A 311 4.51 3.50 -6.13
C ASN A 311 3.25 3.42 -6.99
N ARG A 312 2.83 2.18 -7.24
CA ARG A 312 1.61 1.89 -7.98
C ARG A 312 0.65 1.09 -7.12
N PHE A 313 -0.63 1.34 -7.31
CA PHE A 313 -1.69 0.81 -6.48
C PHE A 313 -2.80 0.18 -7.31
N ALA A 314 -3.49 -0.77 -6.69
CA ALA A 314 -4.76 -1.31 -7.15
C ALA A 314 -5.80 -1.09 -6.05
N ILE A 315 -7.04 -0.82 -6.42
CA ILE A 315 -8.13 -0.71 -5.44
C ILE A 315 -8.81 -2.07 -5.32
N LEU A 316 -8.85 -2.59 -4.10
CA LEU A 316 -9.53 -3.84 -3.78
C LEU A 316 -10.75 -3.53 -2.92
N ARG A 317 -11.91 -4.07 -3.29
CA ARG A 317 -13.17 -3.87 -2.57
C ARG A 317 -13.81 -5.20 -2.24
N ALA A 318 -14.45 -5.27 -1.08
CA ALA A 318 -15.33 -6.38 -0.72
C ALA A 318 -16.47 -5.90 0.19
N GLU A 319 -17.59 -6.60 0.13
CA GLU A 319 -18.76 -6.36 0.96
C GLU A 319 -19.11 -7.59 1.77
N ALA A 320 -19.68 -7.36 2.95
CA ALA A 320 -20.34 -8.37 3.75
C ALA A 320 -21.65 -7.78 4.30
N VAL A 321 -22.72 -8.57 4.27
CA VAL A 321 -24.03 -8.18 4.78
C VAL A 321 -24.34 -9.04 5.99
N LEU A 322 -24.65 -8.42 7.12
CA LEU A 322 -25.10 -9.12 8.32
C LEU A 322 -26.28 -8.38 8.94
N PRO A 323 -27.25 -9.09 9.55
CA PRO A 323 -28.32 -8.44 10.28
C PRO A 323 -27.75 -7.79 11.55
N ASN A 324 -28.09 -6.51 11.76
CA ASN A 324 -27.90 -5.84 13.04
C ASN A 324 -28.57 -6.71 14.10
N GLN A 325 -27.85 -7.12 15.15
CA GLN A 325 -28.46 -7.99 16.16
C GLN A 325 -29.60 -7.26 16.89
N GLY A 326 -29.65 -5.92 16.81
CA GLY A 326 -30.72 -5.10 17.37
C GLY A 326 -30.92 -5.47 18.83
N ALA A 327 -29.81 -5.53 19.56
CA ALA A 327 -29.79 -6.11 20.88
C ALA A 327 -30.80 -5.34 21.74
N GLY A 328 -31.88 -6.03 22.11
CA GLY A 328 -33.03 -5.44 22.80
C GLY A 328 -32.72 -5.12 24.26
N TYR A 329 -31.51 -4.64 24.53
CA TYR A 329 -31.10 -4.21 25.84
C TYR A 329 -31.85 -2.92 26.16
N THR A 330 -32.77 -3.01 27.10
CA THR A 330 -33.26 -1.85 27.82
C THR A 330 -32.15 -1.46 28.80
N TYR A 331 -31.46 -0.37 28.51
CA TYR A 331 -30.49 0.18 29.44
C TYR A 331 -31.23 1.01 30.49
N ALA A 332 -30.89 0.83 31.75
CA ALA A 332 -31.41 1.69 32.81
C ALA A 332 -30.73 3.06 32.67
N ASP A 333 -31.54 4.12 32.55
CA ASP A 333 -31.10 5.52 32.53
C ASP A 333 -30.29 5.90 33.78
#